data_AF-A0A3M2BN37-F1
#
_entry.id   AF-A0A3M2BN37-F1
#
_cell.length_a   1.000
_cell.length_b   1.000
_cell.length_c   1.000
_cell.angle_alpha   90.00
_cell.angle_beta   90.00
_cell.angle_gamma   90.00
#
_symmetry.space_group_name_H-M   'P 1'
#
loop_
_entity.id
_entity.type
_entity.pdbx_description
1 polymer ?
#
loop_
_entity_poly.entity_id
_entity_poly.type
_entity_poly.pdbx_seq_one_letter_code
_entity_poly.pdbx_strand_id
1 'polypeptide(L)'
;MKEVAMIRFAAALLITLAGSGFAQEPQQDSNTYLLGGPRVAQTNVTGLTSTFTTQNQNDGAMRNRAAAGLFRRVLAELQTSDDPQVRLSAEQQQEIRRLLESFQKRTADFERAHAAELRQLRAQIRRERSAKTDRPAREPALRDSSPASTGEPMMSDISRAEARMAELISSKPNPLELEKPVRALLNERQLAYLDERIEALSSQIFEERAMERFRRDAARQLGQAEPGQINLNRLPERLRARIEALAPEEREAALERVRRFLAERAETDRISDRRRNRTIRKPPPSLDSVNVPKPGIDD
;
A
#
# COMPACT_ATOMS: atom_id res chain seq x y z
N MET A 1 -14.22 -67.22 -11.94
CA MET A 1 -15.10 -67.36 -13.12
C MET A 1 -16.20 -66.32 -13.04
N LYS A 2 -16.53 -65.70 -14.20
CA LYS A 2 -17.56 -64.68 -14.50
C LYS A 2 -17.12 -63.22 -14.23
N GLU A 3 -16.53 -62.53 -15.22
CA GLU A 3 -17.14 -61.77 -16.37
C GLU A 3 -17.28 -60.27 -15.99
N VAL A 4 -16.35 -59.38 -16.35
CA VAL A 4 -16.21 -58.60 -17.61
C VAL A 4 -17.50 -57.89 -18.06
N ALA A 5 -17.52 -56.56 -17.94
CA ALA A 5 -18.30 -55.68 -18.81
C ALA A 5 -17.58 -54.33 -18.97
N MET A 6 -16.79 -54.25 -20.03
CA MET A 6 -16.24 -53.04 -20.64
C MET A 6 -17.20 -52.64 -21.76
N ILE A 7 -17.78 -51.43 -21.75
CA ILE A 7 -18.33 -50.80 -22.97
C ILE A 7 -17.94 -49.31 -22.99
N ARG A 8 -17.27 -48.96 -24.10
CA ARG A 8 -16.83 -47.65 -24.57
C ARG A 8 -17.87 -47.07 -25.56
N PHE A 9 -17.55 -45.89 -26.11
CA PHE A 9 -18.12 -45.13 -27.25
C PHE A 9 -18.87 -43.86 -26.81
N ALA A 10 -18.73 -42.68 -27.42
CA ALA A 10 -17.84 -42.13 -28.46
C ALA A 10 -18.17 -40.62 -28.59
N ALA A 11 -17.16 -39.76 -28.79
CA ALA A 11 -16.86 -39.03 -30.03
C ALA A 11 -17.75 -37.82 -30.38
N ALA A 12 -17.10 -36.64 -30.43
CA ALA A 12 -17.28 -35.48 -31.33
C ALA A 12 -16.63 -34.26 -30.62
N LEU A 13 -15.83 -33.39 -31.21
CA LEU A 13 -15.67 -33.01 -32.61
C LEU A 13 -14.30 -32.31 -32.79
N LEU A 14 -13.67 -32.54 -33.94
CA LEU A 14 -12.53 -31.82 -34.49
C LEU A 14 -12.80 -30.32 -34.68
N ILE A 15 -11.81 -29.47 -34.35
CA ILE A 15 -11.51 -28.26 -35.14
C ILE A 15 -10.00 -28.19 -35.34
N THR A 16 -9.57 -28.68 -36.50
CA THR A 16 -8.29 -28.36 -37.15
C THR A 16 -8.37 -26.96 -37.74
N LEU A 17 -7.47 -26.06 -37.34
CA LEU A 17 -7.19 -24.82 -38.08
C LEU A 17 -5.70 -24.81 -38.47
N ALA A 18 -5.44 -25.17 -39.72
CA ALA A 18 -4.18 -24.90 -40.41
C ALA A 18 -4.33 -23.59 -41.18
N GLY A 19 -3.29 -22.75 -41.22
CA GLY A 19 -3.31 -21.51 -42.00
C GLY A 19 -2.14 -20.59 -41.70
N SER A 20 -0.96 -20.99 -42.15
CA SER A 20 0.28 -20.22 -42.24
C SER A 20 0.14 -18.93 -43.05
N GLY A 21 0.83 -17.86 -42.62
CA GLY A 21 1.23 -16.78 -43.53
C GLY A 21 1.45 -15.43 -42.89
N PHE A 22 2.64 -15.19 -42.35
CA PHE A 22 3.28 -13.88 -42.49
C PHE A 22 4.77 -14.06 -42.74
N ALA A 23 5.15 -13.65 -43.95
CA ALA A 23 6.52 -13.44 -44.37
C ALA A 23 7.17 -12.41 -43.45
N GLN A 24 8.30 -12.77 -42.84
CA GLN A 24 9.25 -11.80 -42.32
C GLN A 24 10.30 -11.56 -43.41
N GLU A 25 10.19 -10.39 -44.01
CA GLU A 25 11.20 -9.77 -44.85
C GLU A 25 12.43 -9.43 -43.98
N PRO A 26 13.65 -9.81 -44.38
CA PRO A 26 14.85 -9.40 -43.66
C PRO A 26 15.22 -7.98 -44.10
N GLN A 27 14.87 -6.98 -43.30
CA GLN A 27 15.40 -5.63 -43.51
C GLN A 27 16.83 -5.58 -42.96
N GLN A 28 17.77 -5.69 -43.89
CA GLN A 28 19.21 -5.46 -43.70
C GLN A 28 19.50 -4.03 -43.22
N ASP A 29 20.53 -3.97 -42.37
CA ASP A 29 21.26 -2.81 -41.91
C ASP A 29 21.53 -1.74 -42.99
N SER A 30 21.44 -0.47 -42.57
CA SER A 30 22.46 0.51 -42.94
C SER A 30 22.71 1.50 -41.81
N ASN A 31 23.80 1.22 -41.07
CA ASN A 31 24.76 2.18 -40.52
C ASN A 31 24.24 3.51 -39.96
N THR A 32 24.29 3.64 -38.63
CA THR A 32 25.19 4.65 -38.03
C THR A 32 25.68 4.14 -36.67
N TYR A 33 26.95 3.74 -36.62
CA TYR A 33 27.69 3.43 -35.40
C TYR A 33 28.00 4.71 -34.60
N LEU A 34 27.90 4.66 -33.27
CA LEU A 34 28.97 5.01 -32.29
C LEU A 34 28.38 5.46 -30.93
N LEU A 35 28.80 4.76 -29.87
CA LEU A 35 28.54 4.98 -28.43
C LEU A 35 27.19 4.52 -27.85
N GLY A 36 26.82 3.26 -28.09
CA GLY A 36 25.90 2.54 -27.20
C GLY A 36 26.71 1.62 -26.27
N GLY A 37 26.70 1.88 -24.97
CA GLY A 37 27.25 0.96 -23.97
C GLY A 37 26.59 -0.43 -24.02
N PRO A 38 27.09 -1.42 -23.25
CA PRO A 38 26.54 -2.77 -23.26
C PRO A 38 25.01 -2.71 -23.11
N ARG A 39 24.30 -3.37 -24.03
CA ARG A 39 22.83 -3.48 -24.00
C ARG A 39 22.43 -4.12 -22.68
N VAL A 40 22.10 -3.32 -21.69
CA VAL A 40 21.46 -3.77 -20.47
C VAL A 40 20.10 -4.26 -20.92
N ALA A 41 19.90 -5.59 -20.91
CA ALA A 41 18.59 -6.16 -21.07
C ALA A 41 17.68 -5.44 -20.06
N GLN A 42 16.70 -4.68 -20.56
CA GLN A 42 15.61 -4.16 -19.74
C GLN A 42 14.85 -5.40 -19.26
N THR A 43 15.35 -5.95 -18.16
CA THR A 43 14.64 -6.93 -17.40
C THR A 43 13.47 -6.12 -16.88
N ASN A 44 12.29 -6.34 -17.46
CA ASN A 44 11.03 -5.91 -16.87
C ASN A 44 10.90 -6.63 -15.53
N VAL A 45 11.64 -6.13 -14.54
CA VAL A 45 11.27 -6.25 -13.14
C VAL A 45 9.88 -5.65 -13.12
N THR A 46 8.90 -6.39 -12.64
CA THR A 46 7.50 -6.01 -12.44
C THR A 46 7.40 -4.85 -11.43
N GLY A 47 8.04 -3.72 -11.73
CA GLY A 47 7.67 -2.43 -11.22
C GLY A 47 6.41 -2.06 -11.94
N LEU A 48 5.28 -2.19 -11.24
CA LEU A 48 3.99 -1.58 -11.55
C LEU A 48 4.15 -0.26 -12.32
N THR A 49 4.15 -0.31 -13.65
CA THR A 49 4.23 0.84 -14.53
C THR A 49 2.87 1.53 -14.54
N SER A 50 2.61 2.34 -13.52
CA SER A 50 1.55 3.33 -13.50
C SER A 50 2.20 4.72 -13.55
N THR A 51 2.23 5.26 -14.77
CA THR A 51 2.13 6.69 -15.12
C THR A 51 3.00 7.69 -14.32
N PHE A 52 4.02 8.19 -15.01
CA PHE A 52 4.75 9.44 -14.74
C PHE A 52 3.76 10.62 -14.56
N THR A 53 3.38 10.89 -13.33
CA THR A 53 3.02 12.24 -12.87
C THR A 53 3.77 12.46 -11.57
N THR A 54 4.37 13.64 -11.41
CA THR A 54 5.28 14.06 -10.35
C THR A 54 4.83 13.55 -8.97
N GLN A 55 5.33 12.37 -8.58
CA GLN A 55 4.80 11.63 -7.45
C GLN A 55 5.61 12.00 -6.21
N ASN A 56 4.92 12.53 -5.20
CA ASN A 56 5.46 12.73 -3.86
C ASN A 56 6.26 11.49 -3.44
N GLN A 57 7.54 11.66 -3.10
CA GLN A 57 8.43 10.55 -2.70
C GLN A 57 7.85 9.71 -1.53
N ASN A 58 6.94 10.30 -0.74
CA ASN A 58 6.21 9.64 0.33
C ASN A 58 5.19 8.58 -0.15
N ASP A 59 4.64 8.70 -1.36
CA ASP A 59 3.67 7.73 -1.90
C ASP A 59 4.36 6.44 -2.36
N GLY A 60 5.61 6.54 -2.83
CA GLY A 60 6.42 5.39 -3.25
C GLY A 60 6.71 4.44 -2.08
N ALA A 61 7.05 4.97 -0.91
CA ALA A 61 7.31 4.17 0.29
C ALA A 61 6.07 3.39 0.77
N MET A 62 4.87 3.98 0.67
CA MET A 62 3.62 3.29 1.02
C MET A 62 3.21 2.24 -0.01
N ARG A 63 3.42 2.50 -1.31
CA ARG A 63 3.18 1.54 -2.40
C ARG A 63 4.11 0.32 -2.26
N ASN A 64 5.40 0.54 -2.04
CA ASN A 64 6.39 -0.53 -1.89
C ASN A 64 6.11 -1.40 -0.65
N ARG A 65 5.62 -0.80 0.44
CA ARG A 65 5.24 -1.55 1.65
C ARG A 65 4.01 -2.42 1.45
N ALA A 66 3.04 -1.96 0.66
CA ALA A 66 1.86 -2.75 0.31
C ALA A 66 2.25 -3.93 -0.61
N ALA A 67 3.11 -3.69 -1.61
CA ALA A 67 3.60 -4.73 -2.52
C ALA A 67 4.35 -5.85 -1.78
N ALA A 68 5.25 -5.50 -0.86
CA ALA A 68 5.95 -6.47 -0.03
C ALA A 68 5.03 -7.33 0.85
N GLY A 69 3.94 -6.74 1.38
CA GLY A 69 2.94 -7.45 2.16
C GLY A 69 2.16 -8.46 1.34
N LEU A 70 1.76 -8.08 0.12
CA LEU A 70 1.11 -8.97 -0.84
C LEU A 70 2.02 -10.13 -1.23
N PHE A 71 3.27 -9.83 -1.60
CA PHE A 71 4.24 -10.84 -1.98
C PHE A 71 4.43 -11.92 -0.90
N ARG A 72 4.62 -11.51 0.37
CA ARG A 72 4.74 -12.46 1.49
C ARG A 72 3.48 -13.29 1.71
N ARG A 73 2.30 -12.70 1.52
CA ARG A 73 1.02 -13.40 1.65
C ARG A 73 0.90 -14.49 0.58
N VAL A 74 1.17 -14.14 -0.68
CA VAL A 74 1.10 -15.10 -1.79
C VAL A 74 2.17 -16.20 -1.66
N LEU A 75 3.37 -15.88 -1.18
CA LEU A 75 4.37 -16.90 -0.86
C LEU A 75 3.90 -17.88 0.21
N ALA A 76 3.17 -17.43 1.22
CA ALA A 76 2.58 -18.33 2.22
C ALA A 76 1.50 -19.23 1.59
N GLU A 77 0.71 -18.72 0.65
CA GLU A 77 -0.26 -19.52 -0.12
C GLU A 77 0.45 -20.61 -0.95
N LEU A 78 1.59 -20.31 -1.58
CA LEU A 78 2.41 -21.30 -2.30
C LEU A 78 3.00 -22.39 -1.38
N GLN A 79 3.26 -22.10 -0.11
CA GLN A 79 3.77 -23.10 0.86
C GLN A 79 2.71 -24.15 1.20
N THR A 80 1.45 -23.72 1.26
CA THR A 80 0.30 -24.54 1.69
C THR A 80 -0.63 -24.92 0.54
N SER A 81 -0.22 -24.69 -0.72
CA SER A 81 -1.04 -25.02 -1.89
C SER A 81 -1.31 -26.53 -1.97
N ASP A 82 -2.56 -26.89 -2.26
CA ASP A 82 -2.97 -28.28 -2.51
C ASP A 82 -2.53 -28.77 -3.89
N ASP A 83 -2.28 -27.85 -4.84
CA ASP A 83 -1.76 -28.18 -6.17
C ASP A 83 -0.24 -28.45 -6.10
N PRO A 84 0.24 -29.67 -6.37
CA PRO A 84 1.65 -30.02 -6.29
C PRO A 84 2.53 -29.29 -7.32
N GLN A 85 1.96 -28.77 -8.41
CA GLN A 85 2.72 -28.03 -9.43
C GLN A 85 2.99 -26.57 -9.04
N VAL A 86 2.12 -26.04 -8.17
CA VAL A 86 2.21 -24.69 -7.63
C VAL A 86 2.84 -24.69 -6.23
N ARG A 87 2.75 -25.80 -5.50
CA ARG A 87 3.35 -25.94 -4.17
C ARG A 87 4.87 -25.81 -4.22
N LEU A 88 5.44 -25.11 -3.24
CA LEU A 88 6.90 -25.01 -3.10
C LEU A 88 7.51 -26.36 -2.71
N SER A 89 8.60 -26.74 -3.38
CA SER A 89 9.41 -27.91 -3.01
C SER A 89 10.07 -27.72 -1.64
N ALA A 90 10.46 -28.81 -0.98
CA ALA A 90 11.13 -28.73 0.33
C ALA A 90 12.43 -27.90 0.27
N GLU A 91 13.19 -28.05 -0.81
CA GLU A 91 14.43 -27.30 -1.06
C GLU A 91 14.14 -25.80 -1.25
N GLN A 92 13.18 -25.45 -2.11
CA GLN A 92 12.73 -24.06 -2.31
C GLN A 92 12.27 -23.43 -0.98
N GLN A 93 11.48 -24.16 -0.18
CA GLN A 93 11.03 -23.67 1.12
C GLN A 93 12.19 -23.38 2.07
N GLN A 94 13.20 -24.26 2.11
CA GLN A 94 14.37 -24.08 2.96
C GLN A 94 15.20 -22.86 2.52
N GLU A 95 15.41 -22.67 1.22
CA GLU A 95 16.15 -21.54 0.69
C GLU A 95 15.42 -20.21 0.90
N ILE A 96 14.11 -20.17 0.64
CA ILE A 96 13.27 -19.01 0.90
C ILE A 96 13.32 -18.65 2.39
N ARG A 97 13.28 -19.63 3.31
CA ARG A 97 13.43 -19.39 4.75
C ARG A 97 14.78 -18.75 5.09
N ARG A 98 15.88 -19.26 4.54
CA ARG A 98 17.23 -18.68 4.74
C ARG A 98 17.31 -17.24 4.25
N LEU A 99 16.74 -16.94 3.08
CA LEU A 99 16.66 -15.58 2.55
C LEU A 99 15.88 -14.66 3.50
N LEU A 100 14.71 -15.12 3.97
CA LEU A 100 13.88 -14.35 4.91
C LEU A 100 14.58 -14.10 6.25
N GLU A 101 15.23 -15.12 6.83
CA GLU A 101 16.01 -14.99 8.07
C GLU A 101 17.17 -13.99 7.91
N SER A 102 17.91 -14.08 6.79
CA SER A 102 19.00 -13.13 6.51
C SER A 102 18.51 -11.69 6.41
N PHE A 103 17.34 -11.46 5.79
CA PHE A 103 16.72 -10.15 5.68
C PHE A 103 16.20 -9.65 7.03
N GLN A 104 15.56 -10.52 7.81
CA GLN A 104 15.11 -10.18 9.17
C GLN A 104 16.29 -9.77 10.05
N LYS A 105 17.42 -10.49 9.96
CA LYS A 105 18.65 -10.13 10.67
C LYS A 105 19.16 -8.75 10.26
N ARG A 106 19.31 -8.48 8.95
CA ARG A 106 19.71 -7.14 8.44
C ARG A 106 18.76 -6.03 8.91
N THR A 107 17.46 -6.30 8.92
CA THR A 107 16.45 -5.33 9.39
C THR A 107 16.58 -5.07 10.88
N ALA A 108 16.76 -6.11 11.69
CA ALA A 108 16.95 -5.99 13.13
C ALA A 108 18.26 -5.27 13.48
N ASP A 109 19.34 -5.56 12.75
CA ASP A 109 20.63 -4.90 12.91
C ASP A 109 20.54 -3.40 12.57
N PHE A 110 19.86 -3.05 11.47
CA PHE A 110 19.55 -1.67 11.11
C PHE A 110 18.73 -0.96 12.22
N GLU A 111 17.67 -1.60 12.71
CA GLU A 111 16.82 -1.03 13.76
C GLU A 111 17.59 -0.84 15.05
N ARG A 112 18.46 -1.77 15.44
CA ARG A 112 19.35 -1.61 16.61
C ARG A 112 20.34 -0.45 16.42
N ALA A 113 20.94 -0.32 15.25
CA ALA A 113 21.91 0.74 14.96
C ALA A 113 21.29 2.14 14.95
N HIS A 114 20.10 2.30 14.37
CA HIS A 114 19.50 3.62 14.11
C HIS A 114 18.27 3.96 14.96
N ALA A 115 17.81 3.09 15.86
CA ALA A 115 16.63 3.35 16.68
C ALA A 115 16.77 4.63 17.53
N ALA A 116 17.92 4.85 18.15
CA ALA A 116 18.16 6.03 18.98
C ALA A 116 18.15 7.32 18.14
N GLU A 117 18.86 7.32 17.01
CA GLU A 117 18.94 8.44 16.07
C GLU A 117 17.55 8.78 15.51
N LEU A 118 16.79 7.79 15.05
CA LEU A 118 15.42 7.99 14.55
C LEU A 118 14.48 8.54 15.63
N ARG A 119 14.63 8.12 16.90
CA ARG A 119 13.83 8.67 18.01
C ARG A 119 14.20 10.13 18.28
N GLN A 120 15.49 10.46 18.26
CA GLN A 120 15.97 11.84 18.46
C GLN A 120 15.49 12.76 17.34
N LEU A 121 15.64 12.36 16.08
CA LEU A 121 15.17 13.13 14.92
C LEU A 121 13.65 13.38 14.98
N ARG A 122 12.86 12.36 15.33
CA ARG A 122 11.39 12.53 15.52
C ARG A 122 11.06 13.49 16.65
N ALA A 123 11.77 13.41 17.77
CA ALA A 123 11.57 14.30 18.90
C ALA A 123 11.94 15.74 18.54
N GLN A 124 13.04 15.94 17.81
CA GLN A 124 13.49 17.24 17.31
C GLN A 124 12.45 17.85 16.37
N ILE A 125 12.03 17.13 15.33
CA ILE A 125 10.98 17.58 14.39
C ILE A 125 9.70 17.96 15.15
N ARG A 126 9.29 17.15 16.14
CA ARG A 126 8.11 17.45 16.95
C ARG A 126 8.27 18.73 17.76
N ARG A 127 9.40 18.91 18.46
CA ARG A 127 9.69 20.09 19.29
C ARG A 127 9.69 21.38 18.45
N GLU A 128 10.36 21.35 17.31
CA GLU A 128 10.48 22.52 16.44
C GLU A 128 9.15 22.88 15.77
N ARG A 129 8.33 21.88 15.41
CA ARG A 129 6.96 22.11 14.93
C ARG A 129 6.07 22.73 16.03
N SER A 130 6.14 22.26 17.27
CA SER A 130 5.38 22.88 18.38
C SER A 130 5.83 24.32 18.65
N ALA A 131 7.15 24.60 18.66
CA ALA A 131 7.67 25.95 18.88
C ALA A 131 7.24 26.96 17.80
N LYS A 132 7.02 26.51 16.57
CA LYS A 132 6.48 27.34 15.48
C LYS A 132 4.99 27.62 15.64
N THR A 133 4.25 26.73 16.30
CA THR A 133 2.80 26.84 16.51
C THR A 133 2.45 27.70 17.73
N ASP A 134 3.30 27.69 18.77
CA ASP A 134 3.13 28.47 20.00
C ASP A 134 3.69 29.90 19.92
N ARG A 135 4.22 30.33 18.76
CA ARG A 135 4.67 31.71 18.57
C ARG A 135 3.43 32.60 18.51
N PRO A 136 3.17 33.49 19.49
CA PRO A 136 2.01 34.37 19.43
C PRO A 136 2.10 35.18 18.14
N ALA A 137 0.96 35.37 17.48
CA ALA A 137 0.85 36.21 16.29
C ALA A 137 1.50 37.56 16.60
N ARG A 138 2.72 37.77 16.11
CA ARG A 138 3.43 39.04 16.25
C ARG A 138 2.56 40.04 15.50
N GLU A 139 2.04 41.04 16.20
CA GLU A 139 1.32 42.15 15.58
C GLU A 139 2.12 42.65 14.37
N PRO A 140 1.45 42.97 13.25
CA PRO A 140 2.13 43.46 12.06
C PRO A 140 2.74 44.84 12.38
N ALA A 141 3.99 44.84 12.83
CA ALA A 141 4.78 46.05 12.91
C ALA A 141 5.02 46.55 11.49
N LEU A 142 4.24 47.54 11.10
CA LEU A 142 4.57 48.48 10.03
C LEU A 142 6.00 48.98 10.27
N ARG A 143 6.98 48.54 9.47
CA ARG A 143 7.95 49.43 8.80
C ARG A 143 9.08 48.74 8.06
N ASP A 144 9.43 49.43 6.97
CA ASP A 144 10.75 49.67 6.39
C ASP A 144 11.48 48.52 5.70
N SER A 145 11.24 48.51 4.39
CA SER A 145 12.18 48.22 3.30
C SER A 145 13.65 48.45 3.66
N SER A 146 14.43 47.37 3.73
CA SER A 146 15.88 47.38 3.50
C SER A 146 16.36 46.01 3.00
N PRO A 147 17.47 45.99 2.23
CA PRO A 147 17.54 45.22 1.00
C PRO A 147 18.01 43.78 1.20
N ALA A 148 17.66 42.96 0.21
CA ALA A 148 17.95 41.55 0.10
C ALA A 148 19.44 41.23 0.31
N SER A 149 19.76 40.72 1.49
CA SER A 149 20.96 39.92 1.73
C SER A 149 20.82 38.63 0.92
N THR A 150 21.68 38.47 -0.09
CA THR A 150 21.92 37.24 -0.86
C THR A 150 22.56 36.19 0.06
N GLY A 151 21.80 35.73 1.05
CA GLY A 151 22.17 34.58 1.87
C GLY A 151 21.61 33.33 1.23
N GLU A 152 22.46 32.32 1.03
CA GLU A 152 22.03 30.97 0.70
C GLU A 152 20.83 30.57 1.58
N PRO A 153 19.82 29.86 1.05
CA PRO A 153 18.67 29.46 1.85
C PRO A 153 19.17 28.55 2.97
N MET A 154 19.36 29.10 4.18
CA MET A 154 19.68 28.31 5.35
C MET A 154 18.52 27.33 5.57
N MET A 155 18.74 26.06 5.18
CA MET A 155 17.78 25.00 5.49
C MET A 155 17.55 25.00 6.99
N SER A 156 16.28 25.14 7.38
CA SER A 156 15.87 25.08 8.78
C SER A 156 16.31 23.76 9.43
N ASP A 157 16.54 23.77 10.74
CA ASP A 157 16.91 22.57 11.48
C ASP A 157 15.88 21.44 11.31
N ILE A 158 14.59 21.78 11.17
CA ILE A 158 13.51 20.84 10.79
C ILE A 158 13.84 20.17 9.47
N SER A 159 14.18 20.95 8.43
CA SER A 159 14.47 20.43 7.09
C SER A 159 15.69 19.52 7.09
N ARG A 160 16.71 19.83 7.90
CA ARG A 160 17.89 18.97 8.08
C ARG A 160 17.55 17.67 8.79
N ALA A 161 16.77 17.73 9.88
CA ALA A 161 16.33 16.56 10.62
C ALA A 161 15.41 15.65 9.77
N GLU A 162 14.53 16.25 8.96
CA GLU A 162 13.67 15.54 8.00
C GLU A 162 14.50 14.87 6.89
N ALA A 163 15.48 15.57 6.32
CA ALA A 163 16.38 15.01 5.31
C ALA A 163 17.20 13.84 5.87
N ARG A 164 17.77 13.98 7.07
CA ARG A 164 18.50 12.89 7.74
C ARG A 164 17.60 11.70 8.06
N MET A 165 16.38 11.95 8.52
CA MET A 165 15.41 10.90 8.76
C MET A 165 15.02 10.17 7.46
N ALA A 166 14.87 10.91 6.36
CA ALA A 166 14.59 10.33 5.04
C ALA A 166 15.75 9.47 4.53
N GLU A 167 17.00 9.90 4.73
CA GLU A 167 18.22 9.13 4.40
C GLU A 167 18.33 7.83 5.22
N LEU A 168 18.02 7.88 6.51
CA LEU A 168 17.97 6.68 7.34
C LEU A 168 16.84 5.75 6.88
N ILE A 169 15.67 6.29 6.54
CA ILE A 169 14.57 5.47 6.05
C ILE A 169 14.89 4.83 4.70
N SER A 170 15.61 5.52 3.80
CA SER A 170 16.00 4.98 2.49
C SER A 170 17.10 3.92 2.59
N SER A 171 17.96 3.98 3.61
CA SER A 171 18.97 2.95 3.90
C SER A 171 18.42 1.72 4.63
N LYS A 172 17.16 1.74 5.06
CA LYS A 172 16.50 0.55 5.63
C LYS A 172 16.48 -0.57 4.58
N PRO A 173 16.80 -1.83 4.95
CA PRO A 173 16.68 -2.97 4.04
C PRO A 173 15.32 -3.00 3.35
N ASN A 174 15.34 -2.97 2.01
CA ASN A 174 14.11 -2.88 1.23
C ASN A 174 13.52 -4.28 1.07
N PRO A 175 12.26 -4.54 1.45
CA PRO A 175 11.66 -5.85 1.29
C PRO A 175 11.55 -6.31 -0.18
N LEU A 176 11.61 -5.39 -1.15
CA LEU A 176 11.68 -5.73 -2.58
C LEU A 176 13.00 -6.42 -2.96
N GLU A 177 14.06 -6.26 -2.16
CA GLU A 177 15.32 -7.01 -2.36
C GLU A 177 15.14 -8.52 -2.22
N LEU A 178 14.10 -8.97 -1.49
CA LEU A 178 13.77 -10.39 -1.38
C LEU A 178 13.03 -10.92 -2.60
N GLU A 179 12.35 -10.06 -3.35
CA GLU A 179 11.49 -10.50 -4.46
C GLU A 179 12.32 -11.16 -5.56
N LYS A 180 13.40 -10.50 -6.00
CA LYS A 180 14.29 -11.01 -7.05
C LYS A 180 14.89 -12.40 -6.74
N PRO A 181 15.56 -12.62 -5.59
CA PRO A 181 16.13 -13.93 -5.28
C PRO A 181 15.04 -14.98 -5.08
N VAL A 182 13.90 -14.64 -4.46
CA VAL A 182 12.82 -15.62 -4.31
C VAL A 182 12.22 -15.99 -5.66
N ARG A 183 11.94 -15.03 -6.55
CA ARG A 183 11.46 -15.32 -7.92
C ARG A 183 12.41 -16.22 -8.70
N ALA A 184 13.72 -16.04 -8.53
CA ALA A 184 14.73 -16.89 -9.17
C ALA A 184 14.69 -18.35 -8.71
N LEU A 185 14.11 -18.65 -7.54
CA LEU A 185 13.91 -20.01 -7.03
C LEU A 185 12.64 -20.66 -7.54
N LEU A 186 11.68 -19.89 -8.05
CA LEU A 186 10.38 -20.38 -8.48
C LEU A 186 10.43 -20.90 -9.91
N ASN A 187 9.68 -21.96 -10.20
CA ASN A 187 9.48 -22.44 -11.55
C ASN A 187 8.45 -21.56 -12.31
N GLU A 188 8.33 -21.76 -13.62
CA GLU A 188 7.43 -20.96 -14.47
C GLU A 188 5.96 -20.99 -14.02
N ARG A 189 5.44 -22.15 -13.59
CA ARG A 189 4.06 -22.28 -13.12
C ARG A 189 3.83 -21.55 -11.80
N GLN A 190 4.77 -21.66 -10.87
CA GLN A 190 4.76 -20.96 -9.59
C GLN A 190 4.84 -19.44 -9.78
N LEU A 191 5.67 -18.98 -10.74
CA LEU A 191 5.78 -17.56 -11.09
C LEU A 191 4.47 -17.02 -11.68
N ALA A 192 3.88 -17.75 -12.64
CA ALA A 192 2.60 -17.36 -13.23
C ALA A 192 1.49 -17.25 -12.17
N TYR A 193 1.39 -18.24 -11.28
CA TYR A 193 0.44 -18.20 -10.16
C TYR A 193 0.71 -17.00 -9.22
N LEU A 194 1.98 -16.76 -8.90
CA LEU A 194 2.37 -15.67 -8.01
C LEU A 194 1.97 -14.31 -8.59
N ASP A 195 2.24 -14.08 -9.87
CA ASP A 195 1.91 -12.82 -10.54
C ASP A 195 0.40 -12.60 -10.67
N GLU A 196 -0.34 -13.61 -11.11
CA GLU A 196 -1.81 -13.57 -11.18
C GLU A 196 -2.42 -13.26 -9.81
N ARG A 197 -1.92 -13.91 -8.77
CA ARG A 197 -2.45 -13.75 -7.41
C ARG A 197 -2.12 -12.38 -6.82
N ILE A 198 -0.92 -11.86 -7.06
CA ILE A 198 -0.54 -10.49 -6.66
C ILE A 198 -1.41 -9.48 -7.37
N GLU A 199 -1.64 -9.62 -8.67
CA GLU A 199 -2.49 -8.73 -9.45
C GLU A 199 -3.93 -8.73 -8.92
N ALA A 200 -4.52 -9.92 -8.70
CA ALA A 200 -5.86 -10.08 -8.16
C ALA A 200 -6.02 -9.43 -6.78
N LEU A 201 -5.08 -9.68 -5.85
CA LEU A 201 -5.11 -9.10 -4.51
C LEU A 201 -4.86 -7.58 -4.54
N SER A 202 -3.98 -7.10 -5.42
CA SER A 202 -3.72 -5.68 -5.56
C SER A 202 -4.95 -4.92 -6.05
N SER A 203 -5.68 -5.50 -7.01
CA SER A 203 -6.95 -4.97 -7.52
C SER A 203 -8.01 -4.95 -6.42
N GLN A 204 -8.13 -6.02 -5.65
CA GLN A 204 -9.04 -6.09 -4.51
C GLN A 204 -8.73 -5.01 -3.46
N ILE A 205 -7.47 -4.84 -3.07
CA ILE A 205 -7.08 -3.81 -2.09
C ILE A 205 -7.34 -2.41 -2.63
N PHE A 206 -7.06 -2.17 -3.92
CA PHE A 206 -7.32 -0.89 -4.55
C PHE A 206 -8.81 -0.55 -4.50
N GLU A 207 -9.67 -1.51 -4.83
CA GLU A 207 -11.12 -1.36 -4.76
C GLU A 207 -11.62 -1.16 -3.34
N GLU A 208 -11.14 -1.93 -2.37
CA GLU A 208 -11.49 -1.76 -0.96
C GLU A 208 -11.14 -0.36 -0.46
N ARG A 209 -9.96 0.15 -0.86
CA ARG A 209 -9.54 1.53 -0.51
C ARG A 209 -10.37 2.58 -1.24
N ALA A 210 -10.72 2.37 -2.50
CA ALA A 210 -11.59 3.28 -3.24
C ALA A 210 -12.99 3.33 -2.60
N MET A 211 -13.53 2.16 -2.23
CA MET A 211 -14.78 2.03 -1.48
C MET A 211 -14.70 2.70 -0.12
N GLU A 212 -13.58 2.56 0.60
CA GLU A 212 -13.39 3.20 1.90
C GLU A 212 -13.32 4.73 1.77
N ARG A 213 -12.61 5.26 0.77
CA ARG A 213 -12.58 6.71 0.47
C ARG A 213 -13.96 7.22 0.14
N PHE A 214 -14.67 6.54 -0.76
CA PHE A 214 -16.05 6.86 -1.10
C PHE A 214 -16.94 6.88 0.16
N ARG A 215 -16.84 5.86 1.01
CA ARG A 215 -17.61 5.79 2.27
C ARG A 215 -17.31 6.96 3.19
N ARG A 216 -16.04 7.35 3.36
CA ARG A 216 -15.66 8.51 4.18
C ARG A 216 -16.19 9.81 3.60
N ASP A 217 -16.12 9.98 2.28
CA ASP A 217 -16.62 11.18 1.61
C ASP A 217 -18.15 11.28 1.67
N ALA A 218 -18.84 10.14 1.52
CA ALA A 218 -20.28 10.05 1.69
C ALA A 218 -20.72 10.33 3.14
N ALA A 219 -19.99 9.79 4.14
CA ALA A 219 -20.26 10.07 5.55
C ALA A 219 -20.04 11.56 5.91
N ARG A 220 -19.01 12.19 5.35
CA ARG A 220 -18.78 13.64 5.49
C ARG A 220 -19.90 14.47 4.86
N GLN A 221 -20.37 14.07 3.68
CA GLN A 221 -21.49 14.76 3.02
C GLN A 221 -22.80 14.58 3.78
N LEU A 222 -23.13 13.40 4.29
CA LEU A 222 -24.29 13.22 5.19
C LEU A 222 -24.12 13.96 6.53
N GLY A 223 -22.89 14.32 6.91
CA GLY A 223 -22.58 15.23 8.00
C GLY A 223 -22.88 16.71 7.73
N GLN A 224 -22.92 17.12 6.46
CA GLN A 224 -22.98 18.53 6.04
C GLN A 224 -24.18 18.88 5.13
N ALA A 225 -24.83 17.90 4.51
CA ALA A 225 -25.92 18.09 3.56
C ALA A 225 -27.25 17.63 4.16
N GLU A 226 -28.34 18.27 3.70
CA GLU A 226 -29.70 17.82 4.01
C GLU A 226 -29.95 16.39 3.49
N PRO A 227 -30.74 15.58 4.21
CA PRO A 227 -31.01 14.18 3.89
C PRO A 227 -31.83 14.07 2.59
N GLY A 228 -31.17 14.09 1.43
CA GLY A 228 -31.85 13.94 0.15
C GLY A 228 -30.95 13.90 -1.09
N GLN A 229 -29.73 14.46 -1.03
CA GLN A 229 -28.88 14.61 -2.23
C GLN A 229 -27.57 13.84 -2.12
N ILE A 230 -27.63 12.50 -2.18
CA ILE A 230 -26.43 11.69 -2.42
C ILE A 230 -26.17 11.68 -3.93
N ASN A 231 -25.07 12.31 -4.35
CA ASN A 231 -24.66 12.36 -5.76
C ASN A 231 -24.27 10.96 -6.27
N LEU A 232 -25.14 10.37 -7.09
CA LEU A 232 -24.96 9.06 -7.73
C LEU A 232 -23.68 8.95 -8.58
N ASN A 233 -23.26 10.07 -9.18
CA ASN A 233 -22.05 10.15 -10.00
C ASN A 233 -20.75 9.95 -9.21
N ARG A 234 -20.80 9.94 -7.87
CA ARG A 234 -19.63 9.69 -7.02
C ARG A 234 -19.51 8.23 -6.58
N LEU A 235 -20.50 7.38 -6.88
CA LEU A 235 -20.42 5.94 -6.60
C LEU A 235 -19.23 5.31 -7.36
N PRO A 236 -18.50 4.36 -6.75
CA PRO A 236 -17.44 3.64 -7.44
C PRO A 236 -17.97 2.95 -8.71
N GLU A 237 -17.18 2.97 -9.79
CA GLU A 237 -17.63 2.58 -11.13
C GLU A 237 -18.27 1.19 -11.18
N ARG A 238 -17.72 0.20 -10.47
CA ARG A 238 -18.30 -1.15 -10.39
C ARG A 238 -19.67 -1.18 -9.71
N LEU A 239 -19.85 -0.39 -8.65
CA LEU A 239 -21.12 -0.32 -7.92
C LEU A 239 -22.16 0.41 -8.74
N ARG A 240 -21.74 1.48 -9.42
CA ARG A 240 -22.56 2.20 -10.39
C ARG A 240 -22.97 1.27 -11.54
N ALA A 241 -22.03 0.59 -12.19
CA ALA A 241 -22.31 -0.37 -13.26
C ALA A 241 -23.22 -1.52 -12.78
N ARG A 242 -23.01 -2.02 -11.55
CA ARG A 242 -23.86 -3.07 -10.96
C ARG A 242 -25.28 -2.58 -10.68
N ILE A 243 -25.46 -1.34 -10.25
CA ILE A 243 -26.79 -0.72 -10.08
C ILE A 243 -27.40 -0.47 -11.46
N GLU A 244 -26.66 0.12 -12.39
CA GLU A 244 -27.12 0.38 -13.77
C GLU A 244 -27.46 -0.90 -14.54
N ALA A 245 -26.91 -2.06 -14.16
CA ALA A 245 -27.25 -3.35 -14.76
C ALA A 245 -28.57 -3.96 -14.24
N LEU A 246 -29.12 -3.47 -13.13
CA LEU A 246 -30.38 -3.98 -12.55
C LEU A 246 -31.61 -3.45 -13.30
N ALA A 247 -32.77 -4.10 -13.10
CA ALA A 247 -34.06 -3.60 -13.56
C ALA A 247 -34.41 -2.26 -12.86
N PRO A 248 -35.16 -1.34 -13.50
CA PRO A 248 -35.41 0.01 -12.96
C PRO A 248 -36.00 0.02 -11.55
N GLU A 249 -36.92 -0.90 -11.24
CA GLU A 249 -37.49 -1.04 -9.89
C GLU A 249 -36.47 -1.54 -8.86
N GLU A 250 -35.60 -2.46 -9.26
CA GLU A 250 -34.50 -2.97 -8.41
C GLU A 250 -33.39 -1.94 -8.20
N ARG A 251 -33.22 -1.00 -9.14
CA ARG A 251 -32.27 0.12 -9.02
C ARG A 251 -32.62 1.01 -7.85
N GLU A 252 -33.88 1.41 -7.72
CA GLU A 252 -34.33 2.25 -6.61
C GLU A 252 -34.13 1.55 -5.27
N ALA A 253 -34.51 0.27 -5.17
CA ALA A 253 -34.29 -0.53 -3.98
C ALA A 253 -32.80 -0.75 -3.65
N ALA A 254 -31.94 -0.86 -4.66
CA ALA A 254 -30.48 -0.95 -4.47
C ALA A 254 -29.90 0.39 -3.99
N LEU A 255 -30.37 1.51 -4.55
CA LEU A 255 -29.98 2.85 -4.14
C LEU A 255 -30.42 3.15 -2.71
N GLU A 256 -31.65 2.79 -2.32
CA GLU A 256 -32.12 2.93 -0.94
C GLU A 256 -31.29 2.11 0.05
N ARG A 257 -30.92 0.88 -0.30
CA ARG A 257 -30.03 0.05 0.52
C ARG A 257 -28.67 0.73 0.70
N VAL A 258 -28.12 1.30 -0.36
CA VAL A 258 -26.86 2.08 -0.28
C VAL A 258 -27.04 3.33 0.58
N ARG A 259 -28.15 4.09 0.43
CA ARG A 259 -28.45 5.27 1.26
C ARG A 259 -28.54 4.91 2.75
N ARG A 260 -29.28 3.85 3.08
CA ARG A 260 -29.46 3.36 4.45
C ARG A 260 -28.13 2.92 5.07
N PHE A 261 -27.34 2.14 4.34
CA PHE A 261 -26.02 1.70 4.78
C PHE A 261 -25.06 2.86 5.05
N LEU A 262 -25.08 3.89 4.18
CA LEU A 262 -24.26 5.09 4.37
C LEU A 262 -24.72 5.92 5.59
N ALA A 263 -26.03 6.03 5.82
CA ALA A 263 -26.59 6.74 6.97
C ALA A 263 -26.23 6.06 8.30
N GLU A 264 -26.41 4.74 8.40
CA GLU A 264 -26.06 3.95 9.60
C GLU A 264 -24.57 4.05 9.95
N ARG A 265 -23.72 4.08 8.91
CA ARG A 265 -22.27 4.22 9.09
C ARG A 265 -21.86 5.64 9.50
N ALA A 266 -22.49 6.66 8.93
CA ALA A 266 -22.26 8.05 9.34
C ALA A 266 -22.61 8.26 10.82
N GLU A 267 -23.63 7.57 11.32
CA GLU A 267 -24.01 7.61 12.73
C GLU A 267 -22.99 6.92 13.64
N THR A 268 -22.48 5.74 13.25
CA THR A 268 -21.40 5.06 13.98
C THR A 268 -20.08 5.84 13.99
N ASP A 269 -19.74 6.51 12.89
CA ASP A 269 -18.58 7.41 12.82
C ASP A 269 -18.76 8.63 13.74
N ARG A 270 -19.95 9.26 13.76
CA ARG A 270 -20.28 10.35 14.70
C ARG A 270 -20.15 9.92 16.17
N ILE A 271 -20.59 8.71 16.52
CA ILE A 271 -20.44 8.14 17.86
C ILE A 271 -18.96 7.93 18.20
N SER A 272 -18.19 7.41 17.26
CA SER A 272 -16.75 7.17 17.40
C SER A 272 -15.97 8.46 17.60
N ASP A 273 -16.28 9.50 16.83
CA ASP A 273 -15.67 10.83 16.95
C ASP A 273 -16.05 11.51 18.27
N ARG A 274 -17.31 11.39 18.73
CA ARG A 274 -17.71 11.85 20.07
C ARG A 274 -16.91 11.17 21.17
N ARG A 275 -16.65 9.85 21.06
CA ARG A 275 -15.83 9.10 22.03
C ARG A 275 -14.38 9.57 22.01
N ARG A 276 -13.76 9.73 20.83
CA ARG A 276 -12.38 10.24 20.70
C ARG A 276 -12.22 11.66 21.25
N ASN A 277 -13.17 12.54 20.96
CA ASN A 277 -13.14 13.92 21.48
C ASN A 277 -13.33 13.97 23.00
N ARG A 278 -14.10 13.04 23.58
CA ARG A 278 -14.25 12.93 25.04
C ARG A 278 -12.98 12.46 25.74
N THR A 279 -12.17 11.60 25.11
CA THR A 279 -10.89 11.15 25.66
C THR A 279 -9.78 12.20 25.56
N ILE A 280 -9.80 13.07 24.53
CA ILE A 280 -8.81 14.14 24.35
C ILE A 280 -9.02 15.29 25.36
N ARG A 281 -10.26 15.47 25.85
CA ARG A 281 -10.63 16.54 26.79
C ARG A 281 -10.57 16.16 28.27
N LYS A 282 -10.22 14.92 28.62
CA LYS A 282 -9.98 14.60 30.04
C LYS A 282 -8.62 15.22 30.42
N PRO A 283 -8.56 16.15 31.39
CA PRO A 283 -7.28 16.58 31.93
C PRO A 283 -6.55 15.34 32.47
N PRO A 284 -5.20 15.30 32.37
CA PRO A 284 -4.44 14.23 33.00
C PRO A 284 -4.83 14.14 34.48
N PRO A 285 -4.92 12.92 35.06
CA PRO A 285 -5.23 12.78 36.49
C PRO A 285 -4.24 13.63 37.29
N SER A 286 -4.76 14.45 38.21
CA SER A 286 -3.93 15.28 39.08
C SER A 286 -3.05 14.38 39.95
N LEU A 287 -1.80 14.80 40.18
CA LEU A 287 -0.84 14.06 41.02
C LEU A 287 -1.35 13.87 42.46
N ASP A 288 -2.29 14.70 42.91
CA ASP A 288 -2.95 14.61 44.22
C ASP A 288 -3.90 13.41 44.38
N SER A 289 -4.23 12.71 43.29
CA SER A 289 -5.10 11.52 43.32
C SER A 289 -4.33 10.19 43.45
N VAL A 290 -2.99 10.24 43.44
CA VAL A 290 -2.15 9.06 43.70
C VAL A 290 -1.99 8.93 45.21
N ASN A 291 -2.80 8.06 45.81
CA ASN A 291 -2.68 7.67 47.20
C ASN A 291 -1.38 6.87 47.40
N VAL A 292 -0.26 7.57 47.59
CA VAL A 292 1.03 6.94 47.91
C VAL A 292 0.95 6.49 49.37
N PRO A 293 1.04 5.19 49.68
CA PRO A 293 1.08 4.72 51.06
C PRO A 293 2.30 5.35 51.74
N LYS A 294 2.07 6.06 52.84
CA LYS A 294 3.14 6.63 53.66
C LYS A 294 4.04 5.49 54.13
N PRO A 295 5.37 5.57 53.95
CA PRO A 295 6.27 4.58 54.52
C PRO A 295 6.09 4.58 56.04
N GLY A 296 5.86 3.39 56.59
CA GLY A 296 5.75 3.16 58.02
C GLY A 296 7.02 3.64 58.71
N ILE A 297 6.83 4.47 59.73
CA ILE A 297 7.84 4.73 60.74
C ILE A 297 7.68 3.56 61.70
N ASP A 298 8.55 2.56 61.54
CA ASP A 298 8.72 1.52 62.55
C ASP A 298 9.56 2.15 63.67
N ASP A 299 8.90 2.43 64.81
CA ASP A 299 9.54 2.70 66.11
C ASP A 299 9.90 1.38 66.82
#